data_AF-A0A956HLG4-F1
#
_entry.id   AF-A0A956HLG4-F1
#
_cell.length_a   1.000
_cell.length_b   1.000
_cell.length_c   1.000
_cell.angle_alpha   90.00
_cell.angle_beta   90.00
_cell.angle_gamma   90.00
#
_symmetry.space_group_name_H-M   'P 1'
#
loop_
_entity.id
_entity.type
_entity.pdbx_description
1 polymer ?
#
loop_
_entity_poly.entity_id
_entity_poly.type
_entity_poly.pdbx_seq_one_letter_code
_entity_poly.pdbx_strand_id
1 'polypeptide(L)'
;MSEAVLLLLCVAGCVTLVAAPLPSSELVDPKSPRARSARGSERRLAYTLLALASFVFLTLYAWSRGADWRAVGYLALLMTVSIVLIHPWLLVRGLLIPLGQVRMAHALSRLGGYPWLRDEAGGAALAGALALLRRGHDPTLAEWLEEQIAAAPLGGAGLAAAGLIAASRDDVAGARALLESVEAIDVDLTPRTAWRVAIDWRVADAIGRGAYDEALTIGRTGLPPSRTTDFMLLAAARLAGEYVESEALIKRWLWAPRRLQTFGLLRRALAGVPAPDAIPTPALPTFSLGAGRLAANDGGPPCSAALSLHVEVLADRDASPAAIRRLSRAWDRDLASPRLREALSRRVLDLRAPLAAEELLVDLREQCVEDLAALLRDRALELEAL
;
A
#
# COMPACT_ATOMS: atom_id res chain seq x y z
N MET A 1 -8.87 -13.87 -49.68
CA MET A 1 -9.87 -14.25 -48.65
C MET A 1 -9.24 -14.70 -47.33
N SER A 2 -8.07 -15.32 -47.31
CA SER A 2 -7.44 -15.85 -46.09
C SER A 2 -7.11 -14.79 -45.02
N GLU A 3 -6.58 -13.64 -45.43
CA GLU A 3 -6.19 -12.57 -44.48
C GLU A 3 -7.38 -11.93 -43.77
N ALA A 4 -8.45 -11.62 -44.51
CA ALA A 4 -9.65 -11.00 -43.93
C ALA A 4 -10.36 -11.91 -42.92
N VAL A 5 -10.36 -13.23 -43.14
CA VAL A 5 -10.93 -14.20 -42.21
C VAL A 5 -10.07 -14.33 -40.95
N LEU A 6 -8.74 -14.39 -41.09
CA LEU A 6 -7.83 -14.44 -39.94
C LEU A 6 -7.96 -13.18 -39.07
N LEU A 7 -8.08 -12.02 -39.73
CA LEU A 7 -8.30 -10.72 -39.11
C LEU A 7 -9.64 -10.64 -38.37
N LEU A 8 -10.72 -11.16 -38.95
CA LEU A 8 -12.03 -11.21 -38.31
C LEU A 8 -12.02 -12.13 -37.07
N LEU A 9 -11.33 -13.26 -37.15
CA LEU A 9 -11.17 -14.20 -36.04
C LEU A 9 -10.34 -13.61 -34.90
N CYS A 10 -9.30 -12.81 -35.18
CA CYS A 10 -8.55 -12.11 -34.14
C CYS A 10 -9.40 -11.06 -33.41
N VAL A 11 -10.16 -10.24 -34.14
CA VAL A 11 -11.06 -9.24 -33.52
C VAL A 11 -12.16 -9.93 -32.72
N ALA A 12 -12.78 -10.97 -33.29
CA ALA A 12 -13.78 -11.77 -32.57
C ALA A 12 -13.19 -12.40 -31.31
N GLY A 13 -11.97 -12.95 -31.39
CA GLY A 13 -11.21 -13.48 -30.26
C GLY A 13 -10.99 -12.44 -29.17
N CYS A 14 -10.51 -11.25 -29.51
CA CYS A 14 -10.35 -10.14 -28.56
C CYS A 14 -11.67 -9.71 -27.92
N VAL A 15 -12.75 -9.62 -28.71
CA VAL A 15 -14.09 -9.26 -28.20
C VAL A 15 -14.63 -10.35 -27.26
N THR A 16 -14.47 -11.63 -27.60
CA THR A 16 -14.89 -12.74 -26.72
C THR A 16 -14.08 -12.80 -25.43
N LEU A 17 -12.77 -12.52 -25.49
CA LEU A 17 -11.90 -12.50 -24.31
C LEU A 17 -12.24 -11.32 -23.40
N VAL A 18 -12.68 -10.21 -23.99
CA VAL A 18 -13.16 -9.01 -23.29
C VAL A 18 -14.57 -9.20 -22.70
N ALA A 19 -15.43 -10.00 -23.34
CA ALA A 19 -16.79 -10.25 -22.90
C ALA A 19 -16.92 -11.39 -21.88
N ALA A 20 -15.88 -12.22 -21.71
CA ALA A 20 -15.88 -13.30 -20.74
C ALA A 20 -15.89 -12.73 -19.31
N PRO A 21 -16.95 -12.96 -18.51
CA PRO A 21 -16.98 -12.49 -17.13
C PRO A 21 -15.86 -13.16 -16.33
N LEU A 22 -15.13 -12.39 -15.52
CA LEU A 22 -14.15 -12.98 -14.62
C LEU A 22 -14.89 -13.82 -13.55
N PRO A 23 -14.48 -15.07 -13.31
CA PRO A 23 -15.14 -15.98 -12.37
C PRO A 23 -15.16 -15.46 -10.93
N SER A 24 -14.32 -14.47 -10.60
CA SER A 24 -14.29 -13.80 -9.30
C SER A 24 -15.54 -12.98 -8.96
N SER A 25 -16.44 -12.76 -9.92
CA SER A 25 -17.63 -11.91 -9.74
C SER A 25 -18.85 -12.64 -9.16
N GLU A 26 -18.86 -13.98 -9.15
CA GLU A 26 -20.02 -14.76 -8.67
C GLU A 26 -20.10 -14.87 -7.15
N LEU A 27 -18.97 -14.67 -6.45
CA LEU A 27 -18.87 -14.81 -4.98
C LEU A 27 -19.21 -13.54 -4.19
N VAL A 28 -19.47 -12.41 -4.85
CA VAL A 28 -19.71 -11.12 -4.20
C VAL A 28 -21.14 -10.67 -4.46
N ASP A 29 -21.85 -10.24 -3.42
CA ASP A 29 -23.20 -9.68 -3.55
C ASP A 29 -23.23 -8.65 -4.69
N PRO A 30 -24.01 -8.89 -5.77
CA PRO A 30 -24.03 -8.04 -6.95
C PRO A 30 -24.51 -6.61 -6.65
N LYS A 31 -25.19 -6.39 -5.51
CA LYS A 31 -25.63 -5.07 -5.06
C LYS A 31 -24.59 -4.34 -4.23
N SER A 32 -23.55 -5.04 -3.76
CA SER A 32 -22.51 -4.41 -2.95
C SER A 32 -21.79 -3.30 -3.74
N PRO A 33 -21.37 -2.20 -3.08
CA PRO A 33 -20.51 -1.18 -3.69
C PRO A 33 -19.24 -1.78 -4.31
N ARG A 34 -18.70 -2.84 -3.69
CA ARG A 34 -17.53 -3.58 -4.16
C ARG A 34 -17.77 -4.25 -5.52
N ALA A 35 -18.92 -4.93 -5.70
CA ALA A 35 -19.25 -5.55 -6.98
C ALA A 35 -19.46 -4.53 -8.10
N ARG A 36 -20.09 -3.39 -7.81
CA ARG A 36 -20.25 -2.29 -8.79
C ARG A 36 -18.90 -1.70 -9.20
N SER A 37 -18.02 -1.49 -8.23
CA SER A 37 -16.64 -1.05 -8.47
C SER A 37 -15.86 -2.06 -9.34
N ALA A 38 -15.90 -3.35 -8.99
CA ALA A 38 -15.21 -4.39 -9.75
C ALA A 38 -15.68 -4.41 -11.22
N ARG A 39 -16.99 -4.43 -11.46
CA ARG A 39 -17.58 -4.38 -12.81
C ARG A 39 -17.20 -3.12 -13.58
N GLY A 40 -17.12 -1.97 -12.91
CA GLY A 40 -16.65 -0.72 -13.53
C GLY A 40 -15.20 -0.79 -13.99
N SER A 41 -14.33 -1.39 -13.17
CA SER A 41 -12.92 -1.61 -13.53
C SER A 41 -12.74 -2.62 -14.65
N GLU A 42 -13.52 -3.71 -14.63
CA GLU A 42 -13.55 -4.73 -15.68
C GLU A 42 -13.98 -4.13 -17.02
N ARG A 43 -15.06 -3.35 -17.05
CA ARG A 43 -15.51 -2.65 -18.26
C ARG A 43 -14.44 -1.70 -18.83
N ARG A 44 -13.69 -1.01 -17.98
CA ARG A 44 -12.60 -0.12 -18.45
C ARG A 44 -11.42 -0.91 -18.99
N LEU A 45 -11.04 -2.01 -18.33
CA LEU A 45 -10.01 -2.90 -18.83
C LEU A 45 -10.42 -3.47 -20.19
N ALA A 46 -11.65 -3.96 -20.29
CA ALA A 46 -12.32 -4.40 -21.51
C ALA A 46 -12.22 -3.36 -22.64
N TYR A 47 -12.64 -2.12 -22.38
CA TYR A 47 -12.55 -1.04 -23.38
C TYR A 47 -11.11 -0.69 -23.76
N THR A 48 -10.18 -0.77 -22.82
CA THR A 48 -8.75 -0.52 -23.09
C THR A 48 -8.17 -1.59 -24.00
N LEU A 49 -8.46 -2.86 -23.72
CA LEU A 49 -8.03 -3.99 -24.54
C LEU A 49 -8.64 -3.93 -25.94
N LEU A 50 -9.93 -3.60 -26.03
CA LEU A 50 -10.61 -3.42 -27.31
C LEU A 50 -10.02 -2.26 -28.12
N ALA A 51 -9.74 -1.12 -27.49
CA ALA A 51 -9.12 0.02 -28.15
C ALA A 51 -7.71 -0.33 -28.66
N LEU A 52 -6.90 -1.03 -27.85
CA LEU A 52 -5.57 -1.47 -28.24
C LEU A 52 -5.61 -2.48 -29.38
N ALA A 53 -6.47 -3.49 -29.31
CA ALA A 53 -6.67 -4.47 -30.37
C ALA A 53 -7.12 -3.79 -31.67
N SER A 54 -8.06 -2.84 -31.58
CA SER A 54 -8.52 -2.06 -32.73
C SER A 54 -7.41 -1.23 -33.34
N PHE A 55 -6.56 -0.59 -32.52
CA PHE A 55 -5.41 0.18 -33.01
C PHE A 55 -4.40 -0.70 -33.74
N VAL A 56 -4.02 -1.84 -33.15
CA VAL A 56 -3.09 -2.80 -33.78
C VAL A 56 -3.66 -3.30 -35.11
N PHE A 57 -4.94 -3.68 -35.12
CA PHE A 57 -5.65 -4.12 -36.32
C PHE A 57 -5.61 -3.06 -37.43
N LEU A 58 -6.06 -1.84 -37.12
CA LEU A 58 -6.14 -0.76 -38.10
C LEU A 58 -4.76 -0.37 -38.63
N THR A 59 -3.73 -0.45 -37.78
CA THR A 59 -2.34 -0.17 -38.18
C THR A 59 -1.82 -1.23 -39.15
N LEU A 60 -2.01 -2.52 -38.85
CA LEU A 60 -1.61 -3.62 -39.74
C LEU A 60 -2.38 -3.58 -41.07
N TYR A 61 -3.69 -3.29 -41.01
CA TYR A 61 -4.52 -3.13 -42.20
C TYR A 61 -4.10 -1.93 -43.06
N ALA A 62 -3.75 -0.81 -42.44
CA ALA A 62 -3.23 0.35 -43.16
C ALA A 62 -1.90 0.02 -43.87
N TRP A 63 -0.98 -0.67 -43.19
CA TRP A 63 0.27 -1.10 -43.79
C TRP A 63 0.10 -2.11 -44.93
N SER A 64 -0.80 -3.08 -44.81
CA SER A 64 -1.04 -4.05 -45.90
C SER A 64 -1.60 -3.40 -47.17
N ARG A 65 -2.21 -2.22 -47.03
CA ARG A 65 -2.70 -1.39 -48.15
C ARG A 65 -1.67 -0.39 -48.68
N GLY A 66 -0.44 -0.42 -48.17
CA GLY A 66 0.62 0.52 -48.57
C GLY A 66 0.42 1.94 -48.04
N ALA A 67 -0.30 2.11 -46.92
CA ALA A 67 -0.48 3.42 -46.31
C ALA A 67 0.88 4.00 -45.84
N ASP A 68 1.01 5.31 -45.94
CA ASP A 68 2.18 6.03 -45.48
C ASP A 68 2.21 6.16 -43.93
N TRP A 69 3.33 6.64 -43.40
CA TRP A 69 3.51 6.84 -41.96
C TRP A 69 2.51 7.86 -41.36
N ARG A 70 1.92 8.74 -42.18
CA ARG A 70 0.94 9.74 -41.73
C ARG A 70 -0.35 9.07 -41.29
N ALA A 71 -0.84 8.09 -42.04
CA ALA A 71 -2.01 7.29 -41.65
C ALA A 71 -1.80 6.61 -40.29
N VAL A 72 -0.62 6.02 -40.07
CA VAL A 72 -0.25 5.43 -38.77
C VAL A 72 -0.20 6.48 -37.66
N GLY A 73 0.32 7.67 -37.96
CA GLY A 73 0.31 8.81 -37.04
C GLY A 73 -1.09 9.21 -36.58
N TYR A 74 -2.05 9.29 -37.50
CA TYR A 74 -3.46 9.59 -37.16
C TYR A 74 -4.10 8.49 -36.31
N LEU A 75 -3.83 7.21 -36.61
CA LEU A 75 -4.30 6.10 -35.78
C LEU A 75 -3.72 6.15 -34.37
N ALA A 76 -2.43 6.49 -34.24
CA ALA A 76 -1.76 6.60 -32.95
C ALA A 76 -2.31 7.76 -32.11
N LEU A 77 -2.61 8.90 -32.76
CA LEU A 77 -3.29 10.03 -32.15
C LEU A 77 -4.70 9.62 -31.67
N LEU A 78 -5.48 8.95 -32.52
CA LEU A 78 -6.82 8.48 -32.15
C LEU A 78 -6.76 7.52 -30.95
N MET A 79 -5.83 6.56 -30.95
CA MET A 79 -5.62 5.65 -29.81
C MET A 79 -5.27 6.44 -28.54
N THR A 80 -4.37 7.42 -28.63
CA THR A 80 -3.97 8.26 -27.50
C THR A 80 -5.18 9.00 -26.92
N VAL A 81 -6.01 9.60 -27.78
CA VAL A 81 -7.26 10.27 -27.36
C VAL A 81 -8.21 9.26 -26.71
N SER A 82 -8.40 8.07 -27.28
CA SER A 82 -9.24 7.03 -26.70
C SER A 82 -8.75 6.58 -25.32
N ILE A 83 -7.44 6.38 -25.14
CA ILE A 83 -6.85 6.02 -23.83
C ILE A 83 -7.13 7.11 -22.80
N VAL A 84 -6.97 8.39 -23.17
CA VAL A 84 -7.25 9.53 -22.27
C VAL A 84 -8.73 9.60 -21.89
N LEU A 85 -9.63 9.30 -22.84
CA LEU A 85 -11.08 9.26 -22.58
C LEU A 85 -11.47 8.09 -21.67
N ILE A 86 -10.84 6.93 -21.82
CA ILE A 86 -11.11 5.74 -20.99
C ILE A 86 -10.52 5.90 -19.57
N HIS A 87 -9.35 6.54 -19.48
CA HIS A 87 -8.59 6.75 -18.24
C HIS A 87 -8.42 8.23 -17.93
N PRO A 88 -9.50 8.94 -17.53
CA PRO A 88 -9.46 10.38 -17.26
C PRO A 88 -8.43 10.74 -16.19
N TRP A 89 -8.10 9.80 -15.28
CA TRP A 89 -7.07 9.97 -14.27
C TRP A 89 -5.68 10.29 -14.84
N LEU A 90 -5.33 9.81 -16.04
CA LEU A 90 -4.06 10.15 -16.69
C LEU A 90 -3.99 11.65 -17.00
N LEU A 91 -5.09 12.23 -17.48
CA LEU A 91 -5.19 13.67 -17.74
C LEU A 91 -5.18 14.46 -16.43
N VAL A 92 -5.93 14.02 -15.43
CA VAL A 92 -5.94 14.67 -14.11
C VAL A 92 -4.53 14.72 -13.52
N ARG A 93 -3.84 13.58 -13.46
CA ARG A 93 -2.52 13.46 -12.83
C ARG A 93 -1.40 14.08 -13.66
N GLY A 94 -1.43 13.93 -14.97
CA GLY A 94 -0.38 14.38 -15.88
C GLY A 94 -0.47 15.85 -16.26
N LEU A 95 -1.67 16.43 -16.26
CA LEU A 95 -1.92 17.78 -16.74
C LEU A 95 -2.60 18.68 -15.71
N LEU A 96 -3.78 18.29 -15.20
CA LEU A 96 -4.60 19.20 -14.38
C LEU A 96 -4.00 19.49 -13.00
N ILE A 97 -3.49 18.46 -12.31
CA ILE A 97 -2.83 18.61 -11.00
C ILE A 97 -1.55 19.46 -11.12
N PRO A 98 -0.61 19.17 -12.05
CA PRO A 98 0.57 20.01 -12.24
C PRO A 98 0.26 21.47 -12.59
N LEU A 99 -0.81 21.72 -13.35
CA LEU A 99 -1.27 23.07 -13.70
C LEU A 99 -2.09 23.77 -12.61
N GLY A 100 -2.35 23.10 -11.47
CA GLY A 100 -3.13 23.67 -10.37
C GLY A 100 -4.60 23.93 -10.70
N GLN A 101 -5.18 23.17 -11.64
CA GLN A 101 -6.57 23.33 -12.09
C GLN A 101 -7.55 22.60 -11.16
N VAL A 102 -7.82 23.17 -9.97
CA VAL A 102 -8.57 22.52 -8.88
C VAL A 102 -9.95 22.00 -9.29
N ARG A 103 -10.82 22.86 -9.82
CA ARG A 103 -12.20 22.48 -10.18
C ARG A 103 -12.25 21.45 -11.28
N MET A 104 -11.38 21.57 -12.30
CA MET A 104 -11.31 20.60 -13.39
C MET A 104 -10.74 19.26 -12.92
N ALA A 105 -9.71 19.26 -12.07
CA ALA A 105 -9.15 18.04 -11.50
C ALA A 105 -10.20 17.27 -10.69
N HIS A 106 -11.00 17.99 -9.89
CA HIS A 106 -12.13 17.42 -9.17
C HIS A 106 -13.22 16.88 -10.13
N ALA A 107 -13.75 17.73 -11.00
CA ALA A 107 -14.85 17.37 -11.91
C ALA A 107 -14.50 16.18 -12.81
N LEU A 108 -13.28 16.16 -13.37
CA LEU A 108 -12.84 15.08 -14.24
C LEU A 108 -12.56 13.79 -13.46
N SER A 109 -12.10 13.88 -12.21
CA SER A 109 -11.95 12.71 -11.34
C SER A 109 -13.29 12.08 -10.96
N ARG A 110 -14.39 12.85 -10.95
CA ARG A 110 -15.76 12.31 -10.76
C ARG A 110 -16.26 11.47 -11.92
N LEU A 111 -15.70 11.61 -13.13
CA LEU A 111 -15.97 10.67 -14.23
C LEU A 111 -15.38 9.27 -13.93
N GLY A 112 -14.70 9.15 -12.79
CA GLY A 112 -14.47 7.92 -12.07
C GLY A 112 -13.33 7.12 -12.66
N GLY A 113 -13.10 5.97 -12.03
CA GLY A 113 -12.16 4.96 -12.47
C GLY A 113 -11.18 4.56 -11.39
N TYR A 114 -10.36 3.56 -11.73
CA TYR A 114 -9.17 3.28 -10.96
C TYR A 114 -8.33 4.56 -10.84
N PRO A 115 -7.93 5.02 -9.64
CA PRO A 115 -7.90 4.27 -8.38
C PRO A 115 -9.05 4.55 -7.39
N TRP A 116 -10.03 5.40 -7.72
CA TRP A 116 -11.00 5.97 -6.76
C TRP A 116 -12.30 5.18 -6.56
N LEU A 117 -12.42 3.98 -7.12
CA LEU A 117 -13.69 3.26 -7.20
C LEU A 117 -14.38 2.98 -5.84
N ARG A 118 -13.64 2.97 -4.73
CA ARG A 118 -14.17 2.73 -3.38
C ARG A 118 -14.61 4.02 -2.67
N ASP A 119 -14.13 5.16 -3.13
CA ASP A 119 -14.36 6.49 -2.56
C ASP A 119 -14.27 7.52 -3.71
N GLU A 120 -15.28 7.54 -4.58
CA GLU A 120 -15.25 8.36 -5.79
C GLU A 120 -15.30 9.86 -5.48
N ALA A 121 -16.14 10.23 -4.50
CA ALA A 121 -16.26 11.61 -4.04
C ALA A 121 -14.99 12.08 -3.33
N GLY A 122 -14.47 11.29 -2.38
CA GLY A 122 -13.22 11.59 -1.70
C GLY A 122 -12.02 11.58 -2.64
N GLY A 123 -11.99 10.69 -3.63
CA GLY A 123 -10.95 10.67 -4.66
C GLY A 123 -10.95 11.91 -5.55
N ALA A 124 -12.14 12.42 -5.90
CA ALA A 124 -12.28 13.69 -6.62
C ALA A 124 -11.83 14.87 -5.77
N ALA A 125 -12.22 14.92 -4.49
CA ALA A 125 -11.76 15.93 -3.54
C ALA A 125 -10.24 15.89 -3.38
N LEU A 126 -9.65 14.71 -3.26
CA LEU A 126 -8.21 14.51 -3.13
C LEU A 126 -7.45 14.99 -4.39
N ALA A 127 -7.98 14.72 -5.58
CA ALA A 127 -7.41 15.26 -6.82
C ALA A 127 -7.43 16.80 -6.84
N GLY A 128 -8.54 17.39 -6.38
CA GLY A 128 -8.66 18.84 -6.19
C GLY A 128 -7.65 19.39 -5.18
N ALA A 129 -7.51 18.77 -4.02
CA ALA A 129 -6.57 19.17 -2.98
C ALA A 129 -5.10 19.08 -3.44
N LEU A 130 -4.75 18.02 -4.20
CA LEU A 130 -3.42 17.91 -4.82
C LEU A 130 -3.14 19.02 -5.83
N ALA A 131 -4.15 19.42 -6.62
CA ALA A 131 -4.04 20.56 -7.52
C ALA A 131 -3.93 21.89 -6.75
N LEU A 132 -4.66 22.03 -5.64
CA LEU A 132 -4.59 23.22 -4.77
C LEU A 132 -3.17 23.40 -4.22
N LEU A 133 -2.55 22.34 -3.69
CA LEU A 133 -1.16 22.38 -3.21
C LEU A 133 -0.16 22.75 -4.31
N ARG A 134 -0.45 22.45 -5.58
CA ARG A 134 0.41 22.82 -6.72
C ARG A 134 0.25 24.29 -7.12
N ARG A 135 -0.95 24.83 -6.96
CA ARG A 135 -1.28 26.24 -7.24
C ARG A 135 -0.78 27.18 -6.13
N GLY A 136 -0.74 26.70 -4.89
CA GLY A 136 -0.64 27.54 -3.69
C GLY A 136 -2.01 27.72 -3.03
N HIS A 137 -2.01 28.15 -1.77
CA HIS A 137 -3.25 28.30 -1.01
C HIS A 137 -4.19 29.34 -1.63
N ASP A 138 -5.46 28.97 -1.78
CA ASP A 138 -6.54 29.83 -2.20
C ASP A 138 -7.76 29.51 -1.31
N PRO A 139 -8.18 30.42 -0.43
CA PRO A 139 -9.22 30.14 0.57
C PRO A 139 -10.55 29.79 -0.09
N THR A 140 -10.88 30.43 -1.22
CA THR A 140 -12.15 30.19 -1.92
C THR A 140 -12.23 28.80 -2.53
N LEU A 141 -11.11 28.28 -3.04
CA LEU A 141 -11.02 26.94 -3.58
C LEU A 141 -10.94 25.88 -2.48
N ALA A 142 -10.30 26.21 -1.36
CA ALA A 142 -10.25 25.35 -0.18
C ALA A 142 -11.65 25.16 0.43
N GLU A 143 -12.39 26.25 0.68
CA GLU A 143 -13.77 26.22 1.18
C GLU A 143 -14.68 25.43 0.24
N TRP A 144 -14.59 25.68 -1.07
CA TRP A 144 -15.35 24.92 -2.06
C TRP A 144 -15.06 23.41 -2.00
N LEU A 145 -13.79 23.00 -1.83
CA LEU A 145 -13.44 21.59 -1.68
C LEU A 145 -13.97 20.99 -0.37
N GLU A 146 -13.97 21.76 0.72
CA GLU A 146 -14.55 21.32 2.00
C GLU A 146 -16.05 21.10 1.89
N GLU A 147 -16.77 21.99 1.19
CA GLU A 147 -18.18 21.78 0.87
C GLU A 147 -18.39 20.49 0.07
N GLN A 148 -17.52 20.19 -0.91
CA GLN A 148 -17.60 18.93 -1.66
C GLN A 148 -17.35 17.70 -0.77
N ILE A 149 -16.42 17.79 0.18
CA ILE A 149 -16.15 16.71 1.14
C ILE A 149 -17.35 16.52 2.08
N ALA A 150 -17.90 17.61 2.62
CA ALA A 150 -19.05 17.57 3.53
C ALA A 150 -20.34 17.06 2.86
N ALA A 151 -20.48 17.25 1.55
CA ALA A 151 -21.64 16.79 0.78
C ALA A 151 -21.65 15.27 0.50
N ALA A 152 -20.59 14.53 0.83
CA ALA A 152 -20.46 13.11 0.57
C ALA A 152 -20.09 12.31 1.85
N PRO A 153 -20.36 11.00 1.90
CA PRO A 153 -19.87 10.15 2.99
C PRO A 153 -18.35 10.22 3.09
N LEU A 154 -17.83 10.44 4.30
CA LEU A 154 -16.40 10.56 4.52
C LEU A 154 -15.70 9.21 4.37
N GLY A 155 -14.89 9.07 3.32
CA GLY A 155 -14.00 7.93 3.10
C GLY A 155 -12.53 8.30 3.31
N GLY A 156 -11.63 7.31 3.16
CA GLY A 156 -10.20 7.53 3.37
C GLY A 156 -9.56 8.50 2.38
N ALA A 157 -10.08 8.64 1.16
CA ALA A 157 -9.61 9.66 0.22
C ALA A 157 -10.14 11.05 0.57
N GLY A 158 -11.38 11.15 1.06
CA GLY A 158 -11.93 12.41 1.59
C GLY A 158 -11.15 12.92 2.79
N LEU A 159 -10.79 12.03 3.72
CA LEU A 159 -9.96 12.36 4.88
C LEU A 159 -8.55 12.80 4.47
N ALA A 160 -7.94 12.11 3.51
CA ALA A 160 -6.67 12.53 2.93
C ALA A 160 -6.76 13.90 2.27
N ALA A 161 -7.86 14.18 1.55
CA ALA A 161 -8.11 15.48 0.95
C ALA A 161 -8.20 16.59 2.00
N ALA A 162 -8.96 16.37 3.08
CA ALA A 162 -9.07 17.31 4.20
C ALA A 162 -7.69 17.59 4.83
N GLY A 163 -6.88 16.55 5.05
CA GLY A 163 -5.51 16.72 5.55
C GLY A 163 -4.62 17.56 4.64
N LEU A 164 -4.72 17.38 3.32
CA LEU A 164 -3.98 18.21 2.35
C LEU A 164 -4.50 19.65 2.26
N ILE A 165 -5.81 19.89 2.47
CA ILE A 165 -6.38 21.23 2.54
C ILE A 165 -5.87 21.95 3.81
N ALA A 166 -5.85 21.27 4.96
CA ALA A 166 -5.25 21.79 6.19
C ALA A 166 -3.77 22.13 5.99
N ALA A 167 -3.00 21.24 5.34
CA ALA A 167 -1.60 21.50 5.00
C ALA A 167 -1.44 22.73 4.10
N SER A 168 -2.38 22.97 3.18
CA SER A 168 -2.34 24.16 2.33
C SER A 168 -2.53 25.47 3.11
N ARG A 169 -3.16 25.42 4.30
CA ARG A 169 -3.36 26.57 5.21
C ARG A 169 -2.23 26.75 6.21
N ASP A 170 -1.11 26.03 6.03
CA ASP A 170 -0.04 25.91 7.01
C ASP A 170 -0.47 25.29 8.36
N ASP A 171 -1.64 24.65 8.44
CA ASP A 171 -2.04 23.82 9.59
C ASP A 171 -1.44 22.43 9.48
N VAL A 172 -0.12 22.37 9.69
CA VAL A 172 0.67 21.13 9.59
C VAL A 172 0.26 20.12 10.66
N ALA A 173 -0.15 20.59 11.85
CA ALA A 173 -0.57 19.73 12.95
C ALA A 173 -1.90 19.03 12.62
N GLY A 174 -2.90 19.79 12.17
CA GLY A 174 -4.18 19.24 11.71
C GLY A 174 -4.00 18.31 10.51
N ALA A 175 -3.17 18.69 9.54
CA ALA A 175 -2.83 17.83 8.41
C ALA A 175 -2.24 16.48 8.86
N ARG A 176 -1.29 16.49 9.80
CA ARG A 176 -0.67 15.28 10.33
C ARG A 176 -1.68 14.36 10.99
N ALA A 177 -2.53 14.89 11.87
CA ALA A 177 -3.54 14.11 12.58
C ALA A 177 -4.58 13.48 11.62
N LEU A 178 -5.02 14.25 10.61
CA LEU A 178 -5.97 13.76 9.60
C LEU A 178 -5.33 12.68 8.71
N LEU A 179 -4.09 12.88 8.26
CA LEU A 179 -3.41 11.93 7.38
C LEU A 179 -2.98 10.65 8.12
N GLU A 180 -2.66 10.74 9.41
CA GLU A 180 -2.45 9.57 10.27
C GLU A 180 -3.74 8.75 10.43
N SER A 181 -4.87 9.42 10.60
CA SER A 181 -6.18 8.77 10.72
C SER A 181 -6.58 7.96 9.47
N VAL A 182 -5.99 8.25 8.29
CA VAL A 182 -6.21 7.45 7.07
C VAL A 182 -5.70 6.01 7.23
N GLU A 183 -4.68 5.78 8.05
CA GLU A 183 -4.13 4.45 8.32
C GLU A 183 -5.01 3.61 9.25
N ALA A 184 -5.81 4.27 10.10
CA ALA A 184 -6.76 3.62 10.99
C ALA A 184 -8.06 3.18 10.28
N ILE A 185 -8.33 3.72 9.09
CA ILE A 185 -9.49 3.32 8.28
C ILE A 185 -9.21 1.98 7.62
N ASP A 186 -10.21 1.10 7.63
CA ASP A 186 -10.18 -0.18 6.92
C ASP A 186 -9.63 -0.03 5.48
N VAL A 187 -8.64 -0.84 5.14
CA VAL A 187 -7.99 -0.89 3.81
C VAL A 187 -8.99 -1.11 2.67
N ASP A 188 -10.15 -1.69 2.98
CA ASP A 188 -11.23 -1.86 2.03
C ASP A 188 -12.06 -0.60 1.76
N LEU A 189 -12.03 0.38 2.66
CA LEU A 189 -12.67 1.68 2.50
C LEU A 189 -11.71 2.75 2.00
N THR A 190 -10.40 2.55 2.18
CA THR A 190 -9.38 3.51 1.75
C THR A 190 -8.77 3.12 0.41
N PRO A 191 -8.92 3.92 -0.66
CA PRO A 191 -8.20 3.69 -1.90
C PRO A 191 -6.68 3.68 -1.66
N ARG A 192 -5.96 2.68 -2.20
CA ARG A 192 -4.49 2.56 -2.05
C ARG A 192 -3.72 3.83 -2.44
N THR A 193 -4.26 4.59 -3.40
CA THR A 193 -3.63 5.86 -3.82
C THR A 193 -3.78 6.94 -2.76
N ALA A 194 -4.92 7.04 -2.07
CA ALA A 194 -5.12 7.98 -0.97
C ALA A 194 -4.18 7.65 0.20
N TRP A 195 -4.11 6.37 0.57
CA TRP A 195 -3.20 5.89 1.60
C TRP A 195 -1.74 6.20 1.28
N ARG A 196 -1.30 5.94 0.03
CA ARG A 196 0.04 6.30 -0.43
C ARG A 196 0.31 7.79 -0.38
N VAL A 197 -0.67 8.63 -0.74
CA VAL A 197 -0.51 10.09 -0.66
C VAL A 197 -0.36 10.54 0.79
N ALA A 198 -1.13 9.95 1.71
CA ALA A 198 -1.00 10.23 3.14
C ALA A 198 0.38 9.86 3.67
N ILE A 199 0.87 8.65 3.38
CA ILE A 199 2.23 8.23 3.75
C ILE A 199 3.30 9.11 3.11
N ASP A 200 3.23 9.35 1.80
CA ASP A 200 4.20 10.18 1.08
C ASP A 200 4.30 11.57 1.74
N TRP A 201 3.17 12.15 2.18
CA TRP A 201 3.15 13.43 2.88
C TRP A 201 3.72 13.32 4.30
N ARG A 202 3.30 12.32 5.10
CA ARG A 202 3.76 12.15 6.49
C ARG A 202 5.26 11.88 6.56
N VAL A 203 5.79 11.05 5.68
CA VAL A 203 7.23 10.79 5.57
C VAL A 203 7.97 12.08 5.20
N ALA A 204 7.46 12.86 4.24
CA ALA A 204 8.07 14.13 3.86
C ALA A 204 8.04 15.15 5.02
N ASP A 205 6.95 15.25 5.77
CA ASP A 205 6.85 16.11 6.97
C ASP A 205 7.85 15.69 8.06
N ALA A 206 7.90 14.40 8.40
CA ALA A 206 8.83 13.87 9.40
C ALA A 206 10.30 14.15 9.02
N ILE A 207 10.68 13.91 7.76
CA ILE A 207 12.02 14.24 7.26
C ILE A 207 12.27 15.75 7.28
N GLY A 208 11.28 16.56 6.93
CA GLY A 208 11.37 18.02 6.98
C GLY A 208 11.68 18.55 8.38
N ARG A 209 11.13 17.91 9.42
CA ARG A 209 11.39 18.20 10.84
C ARG A 209 12.68 17.57 11.38
N GLY A 210 13.34 16.70 10.62
CA GLY A 210 14.49 15.92 11.09
C GLY A 210 14.13 14.72 11.98
N ALA A 211 12.85 14.33 12.03
CA ALA A 211 12.38 13.15 12.76
C ALA A 211 12.54 11.88 11.90
N TYR A 212 13.79 11.48 11.64
CA TYR A 212 14.08 10.39 10.71
C TYR A 212 13.56 9.03 11.21
N ASP A 213 13.63 8.75 12.52
CA ASP A 213 13.10 7.51 13.11
C ASP A 213 11.59 7.39 12.96
N GLU A 214 10.87 8.51 13.08
CA GLU A 214 9.43 8.59 12.84
C GLU A 214 9.12 8.25 11.38
N ALA A 215 9.88 8.82 10.43
CA ALA A 215 9.74 8.52 9.01
C ALA A 215 9.96 7.03 8.72
N LEU A 216 10.99 6.41 9.31
CA LEU A 216 11.26 4.97 9.17
C LEU A 216 10.15 4.11 9.77
N THR A 217 9.60 4.52 10.91
CA THR A 217 8.47 3.84 11.55
C THR A 217 7.24 3.84 10.64
N ILE A 218 6.89 5.02 10.09
CA ILE A 218 5.80 5.16 9.11
C ILE A 218 6.04 4.26 7.89
N GLY A 219 7.28 4.20 7.39
CA GLY A 219 7.64 3.37 6.24
C GLY A 219 7.54 1.85 6.48
N ARG A 220 7.71 1.41 7.72
CA ARG A 220 7.57 -0.01 8.12
C ARG A 220 6.12 -0.43 8.30
N THR A 221 5.23 0.51 8.61
CA THR A 221 3.80 0.25 8.82
C THR A 221 3.01 0.41 7.52
N GLY A 222 2.65 -0.71 6.88
CA GLY A 222 1.54 -0.76 5.93
C GLY A 222 1.87 -1.18 4.49
N LEU A 223 1.28 -0.50 3.49
CA LEU A 223 1.39 -0.87 2.08
C LEU A 223 2.79 -0.61 1.52
N PRO A 224 3.18 -1.31 0.44
CA PRO A 224 4.46 -1.07 -0.23
C PRO A 224 4.63 0.41 -0.61
N PRO A 225 5.76 1.03 -0.24
CA PRO A 225 5.98 2.46 -0.42
C PRO A 225 5.99 2.86 -1.90
N SER A 226 5.65 4.12 -2.17
CA SER A 226 5.87 4.70 -3.50
C SER A 226 7.38 4.79 -3.79
N ARG A 227 7.79 4.91 -5.06
CA ARG A 227 9.21 5.10 -5.41
C ARG A 227 9.80 6.35 -4.75
N THR A 228 9.00 7.39 -4.56
CA THR A 228 9.41 8.60 -3.85
C THR A 228 9.64 8.31 -2.39
N THR A 229 8.67 7.67 -1.73
CA THR A 229 8.76 7.33 -0.31
C THR A 229 9.89 6.36 -0.03
N ASP A 230 10.09 5.38 -0.89
CA ASP A 230 11.20 4.45 -0.74
C ASP A 230 12.57 5.16 -0.81
N PHE A 231 12.74 6.10 -1.74
CA PHE A 231 13.93 6.98 -1.75
C PHE A 231 14.01 7.83 -0.47
N MET A 232 12.91 8.43 -0.02
CA MET A 232 12.87 9.26 1.18
C MET A 232 13.23 8.48 2.44
N LEU A 233 12.78 7.22 2.55
CA LEU A 233 13.09 6.32 3.65
C LEU A 233 14.57 5.91 3.65
N LEU A 234 15.16 5.61 2.48
CA LEU A 234 16.61 5.36 2.39
C LEU A 234 17.43 6.60 2.76
N ALA A 235 16.97 7.78 2.35
CA ALA A 235 17.60 9.04 2.74
C ALA A 235 17.47 9.27 4.26
N ALA A 236 16.30 8.99 4.85
CA ALA A 236 16.06 9.11 6.29
C ALA A 236 16.93 8.12 7.08
N ALA A 237 17.00 6.85 6.67
CA ALA A 237 17.88 5.84 7.26
C ALA A 237 19.33 6.32 7.32
N ARG A 238 19.84 6.82 6.19
CA ARG A 238 21.20 7.35 6.13
C ARG A 238 21.40 8.58 7.02
N LEU A 239 20.43 9.49 7.07
CA LEU A 239 20.47 10.68 7.94
C LEU A 239 20.30 10.34 9.42
N ALA A 240 19.69 9.20 9.75
CA ALA A 240 19.62 8.63 11.10
C ALA A 240 20.91 7.90 11.52
N GLY A 241 21.88 7.77 10.60
CA GLY A 241 23.16 7.10 10.85
C GLY A 241 23.18 5.61 10.46
N GLU A 242 22.11 5.07 9.88
CA GLU A 242 22.12 3.71 9.33
C GLU A 242 23.01 3.65 8.07
N TYR A 243 23.71 2.53 7.90
CA TYR A 243 24.52 2.30 6.71
C TYR A 243 23.62 2.08 5.49
N VAL A 244 23.65 3.01 4.54
CA VAL A 244 22.99 2.91 3.24
C VAL A 244 23.99 3.22 2.15
N GLU A 245 24.21 2.27 1.25
CA GLU A 245 25.13 2.43 0.13
C GLU A 245 24.77 3.64 -0.76
N SER A 246 25.77 4.45 -1.10
CA SER A 246 25.58 5.66 -1.92
C SER A 246 24.98 5.34 -3.30
N GLU A 247 25.40 4.22 -3.92
CA GLU A 247 24.87 3.78 -5.21
C GLU A 247 23.37 3.44 -5.12
N ALA A 248 22.96 2.69 -4.10
CA ALA A 248 21.56 2.34 -3.87
C ALA A 248 20.69 3.59 -3.72
N LEU A 249 21.16 4.59 -2.96
CA LEU A 249 20.47 5.86 -2.76
C LEU A 249 20.32 6.65 -4.07
N ILE A 250 21.39 6.77 -4.87
CA ILE A 250 21.37 7.46 -6.17
C ILE A 250 20.44 6.74 -7.15
N LYS A 251 20.52 5.41 -7.24
CA LYS A 251 19.66 4.60 -8.10
C LYS A 251 18.19 4.80 -7.74
N ARG A 252 17.85 4.82 -6.45
CA ARG A 252 16.48 5.05 -6.00
C ARG A 252 15.99 6.46 -6.31
N TRP A 253 16.84 7.47 -6.11
CA TRP A 253 16.54 8.86 -6.48
C TRP A 253 16.28 9.03 -7.98
N LEU A 254 17.10 8.41 -8.84
CA LEU A 254 16.91 8.45 -10.30
C LEU A 254 15.56 7.87 -10.75
N TRP A 255 15.05 6.89 -10.01
CA TRP A 255 13.79 6.21 -10.31
C TRP A 255 12.58 6.86 -9.63
N ALA A 256 12.82 7.77 -8.68
CA ALA A 256 11.79 8.54 -8.01
C ALA A 256 11.26 9.65 -8.93
N PRO A 257 9.93 9.87 -8.98
CA PRO A 257 9.38 11.02 -9.65
C PRO A 257 9.79 12.31 -8.91
N ARG A 258 9.75 13.46 -9.61
CA ARG A 258 10.05 14.79 -9.03
C ARG A 258 11.47 14.91 -8.44
N ARG A 259 12.45 14.20 -9.02
CA ARG A 259 13.88 14.18 -8.62
C ARG A 259 14.50 15.55 -8.29
N LEU A 260 14.08 16.61 -9.00
CA LEU A 260 14.58 17.97 -8.76
C LEU A 260 14.13 18.53 -7.39
N GLN A 261 12.90 18.23 -6.97
CA GLN A 261 12.36 18.66 -5.67
C GLN A 261 13.04 17.92 -4.51
N THR A 262 13.48 16.69 -4.74
CA THR A 262 14.14 15.86 -3.72
C THR A 262 15.67 15.90 -3.78
N PHE A 263 16.25 16.65 -4.73
CA PHE A 263 17.71 16.73 -4.90
C PHE A 263 18.43 17.29 -3.67
N GLY A 264 17.83 18.27 -2.99
CA GLY A 264 18.37 18.82 -1.73
C GLY A 264 18.49 17.75 -0.64
N LEU A 265 17.50 16.85 -0.54
CA LEU A 265 17.52 15.73 0.41
C LEU A 265 18.61 14.72 0.05
N LEU A 266 18.74 14.36 -1.24
CA LEU A 266 19.81 13.48 -1.71
C LEU A 266 21.19 14.05 -1.35
N ARG A 267 21.43 15.33 -1.65
CA ARG A 267 22.70 15.99 -1.35
C ARG A 267 23.03 15.94 0.14
N ARG A 268 22.04 16.21 1.01
CA ARG A 268 22.19 16.10 2.47
C ARG A 268 22.52 14.68 2.91
N ALA A 269 21.80 13.68 2.39
CA ALA A 269 22.03 12.28 2.74
C ALA A 269 23.40 11.77 2.27
N LEU A 270 23.87 12.19 1.09
CA LEU A 270 25.22 11.85 0.60
C LEU A 270 26.34 12.55 1.38
N ALA A 271 26.11 13.78 1.84
CA ALA A 271 27.04 14.53 2.67
C ALA A 271 27.12 14.02 4.12
N GLY A 272 26.04 13.38 4.62
CA GLY A 272 26.11 12.58 5.82
C GLY A 272 27.09 11.44 5.61
N VAL A 273 28.28 11.54 6.18
CA VAL A 273 29.28 10.47 6.19
C VAL A 273 28.77 9.40 7.13
N PRO A 274 28.31 8.23 6.64
CA PRO A 274 28.05 7.11 7.54
C PRO A 274 29.40 6.71 8.15
N ALA A 275 29.47 6.56 9.47
CA ALA A 275 30.65 6.04 10.13
C ALA A 275 30.86 4.58 9.64
N PRO A 276 31.94 4.26 8.89
CA PRO A 276 32.14 2.92 8.34
C PRO A 276 32.31 1.85 9.41
N ASP A 277 32.71 2.26 10.62
CA ASP A 277 33.05 1.37 11.73
C ASP A 277 31.86 1.10 12.68
N ALA A 278 30.70 1.70 12.42
CA ALA A 278 29.47 1.37 13.11
C ALA A 278 28.60 0.52 12.17
N ILE A 279 28.95 -0.76 12.00
CA ILE A 279 27.88 -1.75 11.99
C ILE A 279 27.50 -1.84 13.47
N PRO A 280 26.43 -1.17 13.95
CA PRO A 280 25.91 -1.52 15.25
C PRO A 280 25.53 -2.99 15.10
N THR A 281 26.33 -3.89 15.68
CA THR A 281 25.81 -5.18 16.13
C THR A 281 24.56 -4.81 16.88
N PRO A 282 23.35 -5.11 16.38
CA PRO A 282 22.13 -4.64 17.02
C PRO A 282 22.23 -5.09 18.45
N ALA A 283 22.31 -4.13 19.38
CA ALA A 283 22.21 -4.45 20.79
C ALA A 283 20.88 -5.19 20.88
N LEU A 284 20.93 -6.50 21.15
CA LEU A 284 19.74 -7.28 21.41
C LEU A 284 18.94 -6.43 22.40
N PRO A 285 17.70 -6.01 22.06
CA PRO A 285 16.92 -5.17 22.94
C PRO A 285 16.99 -5.78 24.32
N THR A 286 17.58 -5.06 25.28
CA THR A 286 17.57 -5.44 26.68
C THR A 286 16.11 -5.31 27.13
N PHE A 287 15.33 -6.36 26.84
CA PHE A 287 13.99 -6.50 27.34
C PHE A 287 14.11 -6.58 28.85
N SER A 288 13.62 -5.55 29.53
CA SER A 288 13.32 -5.68 30.95
C SER A 288 12.32 -6.83 31.07
N LEU A 289 12.76 -7.94 31.66
CA LEU A 289 12.00 -9.18 31.89
C LEU A 289 10.67 -8.97 32.67
N GLY A 290 10.32 -7.74 33.04
CA GLY A 290 9.02 -7.35 33.60
C GLY A 290 7.92 -7.00 32.59
N ALA A 291 8.26 -6.69 31.32
CA ALA A 291 7.27 -6.25 30.33
C ALA A 291 6.32 -7.39 29.88
N GLY A 292 6.81 -8.63 29.84
CA GLY A 292 5.99 -9.82 29.52
C GLY A 292 4.87 -10.06 30.54
N ARG A 293 5.07 -9.69 31.81
CA ARG A 293 4.04 -9.75 32.86
C ARG A 293 2.96 -8.67 32.72
N LEU A 294 3.29 -7.50 32.15
CA LEU A 294 2.33 -6.41 31.95
C LEU A 294 1.43 -6.62 30.71
N ALA A 295 1.93 -7.35 29.69
CA ALA A 295 1.16 -7.71 28.50
C ALA A 295 0.14 -8.84 28.74
N ALA A 296 0.27 -9.58 29.84
CA ALA A 296 -0.57 -10.73 30.18
C ALA A 296 -1.87 -10.39 30.94
N ASN A 297 -2.23 -9.11 31.06
CA ASN A 297 -3.51 -8.71 31.67
C ASN A 297 -4.70 -9.07 30.76
N ASP A 298 -5.82 -9.46 31.38
CA ASP A 298 -7.04 -9.96 30.75
C ASP A 298 -7.58 -8.99 29.68
N GLY A 299 -7.25 -9.26 28.40
CA GLY A 299 -7.68 -8.43 27.27
C GLY A 299 -6.67 -8.33 26.11
N GLY A 300 -5.44 -8.81 26.30
CA GLY A 300 -4.45 -8.88 25.23
C GLY A 300 -4.90 -9.77 24.05
N PRO A 301 -4.27 -9.60 22.86
CA PRO A 301 -4.53 -10.47 21.71
C PRO A 301 -4.31 -11.94 22.08
N PRO A 302 -5.00 -12.88 21.41
CA PRO A 302 -4.81 -14.30 21.66
C PRO A 302 -3.33 -14.68 21.51
N CYS A 303 -2.87 -15.66 22.31
CA CYS A 303 -1.47 -16.09 22.40
C CYS A 303 -0.49 -15.11 23.07
N SER A 304 -0.90 -13.92 23.50
CA SER A 304 0.01 -12.92 24.11
C SER A 304 0.75 -13.45 25.35
N ALA A 305 0.07 -14.21 26.20
CA ALA A 305 0.65 -14.82 27.39
C ALA A 305 1.65 -15.93 27.04
N ALA A 306 1.28 -16.84 26.14
CA ALA A 306 2.18 -17.90 25.68
C ALA A 306 3.41 -17.35 24.95
N LEU A 307 3.24 -16.32 24.10
CA LEU A 307 4.33 -15.65 23.38
C LEU A 307 5.30 -14.93 24.34
N SER A 308 4.80 -14.22 25.35
CA SER A 308 5.67 -13.60 26.36
C SER A 308 6.52 -14.63 27.08
N LEU A 309 5.89 -15.74 27.51
CA LEU A 309 6.62 -16.83 28.16
C LEU A 309 7.62 -17.49 27.21
N HIS A 310 7.31 -17.56 25.92
CA HIS A 310 8.19 -18.15 24.91
C HIS A 310 9.46 -17.30 24.77
N VAL A 311 9.30 -15.98 24.67
CA VAL A 311 10.43 -15.03 24.60
C VAL A 311 11.24 -15.04 25.90
N GLU A 312 10.59 -15.11 27.07
CA GLU A 312 11.29 -15.22 28.36
C GLU A 312 12.20 -16.46 28.40
N VAL A 313 11.70 -17.62 27.94
CA VAL A 313 12.48 -18.87 27.91
C VAL A 313 13.60 -18.83 26.88
N LEU A 314 13.40 -18.16 25.74
CA LEU A 314 14.46 -17.97 24.74
C LEU A 314 15.57 -17.03 25.23
N ALA A 315 15.21 -16.00 26.00
CA ALA A 315 16.14 -15.02 26.53
C ALA A 315 16.95 -15.55 27.73
N ASP A 316 16.34 -16.41 28.55
CA ASP A 316 16.97 -17.02 29.71
C ASP A 316 17.71 -18.30 29.31
N ARG A 317 19.05 -18.22 29.22
CA ARG A 317 19.88 -19.39 28.90
C ARG A 317 19.80 -20.48 29.98
N ASP A 318 19.48 -20.12 31.21
CA ASP A 318 19.39 -21.05 32.34
C ASP A 318 17.91 -21.32 32.72
N ALA A 319 17.00 -21.19 31.75
CA ALA A 319 15.57 -21.36 31.96
C ALA A 319 15.25 -22.70 32.65
N SER A 320 14.76 -22.61 33.88
CA SER A 320 14.46 -23.81 34.67
C SER A 320 13.43 -24.74 33.98
N PRO A 321 13.46 -26.06 34.24
CA PRO A 321 12.43 -26.98 33.76
C PRO A 321 10.99 -26.58 34.14
N ALA A 322 10.84 -25.83 35.25
CA ALA A 322 9.56 -25.27 35.66
C ALA A 322 9.07 -24.15 34.71
N ALA A 323 9.98 -23.33 34.18
CA ALA A 323 9.66 -22.28 33.19
C ALA A 323 9.20 -22.89 31.87
N ILE A 324 9.86 -23.94 31.39
CA ILE A 324 9.44 -24.67 30.17
C ILE A 324 8.06 -25.30 30.37
N ARG A 325 7.80 -25.96 31.51
CA ARG A 325 6.45 -26.49 31.81
C ARG A 325 5.38 -25.39 31.89
N ARG A 326 5.74 -24.20 32.40
CA ARG A 326 4.83 -23.04 32.43
C ARG A 326 4.51 -22.56 31.02
N LEU A 327 5.51 -22.50 30.15
CA LEU A 327 5.37 -22.16 28.74
C LEU A 327 4.47 -23.16 28.00
N SER A 328 4.72 -24.46 28.12
CA SER A 328 3.90 -25.49 27.46
C SER A 328 2.43 -25.38 27.86
N ARG A 329 2.14 -25.22 29.16
CA ARG A 329 0.76 -25.05 29.65
C ARG A 329 0.09 -23.78 29.13
N ALA A 330 0.85 -22.72 28.90
CA ALA A 330 0.32 -21.48 28.33
C ALA A 330 -0.07 -21.68 26.87
N TRP A 331 0.79 -22.34 26.07
CA TRP A 331 0.46 -22.71 24.69
C TRP A 331 -0.73 -23.64 24.60
N ASP A 332 -0.83 -24.67 25.45
CA ASP A 332 -1.99 -25.57 25.47
C ASP A 332 -3.29 -24.80 25.74
N ARG A 333 -3.26 -23.84 26.67
CA ARG A 333 -4.42 -23.01 27.00
C ARG A 333 -4.81 -22.09 25.84
N ASP A 334 -3.84 -21.41 25.23
CA ASP A 334 -4.08 -20.47 24.15
C ASP A 334 -4.54 -21.19 22.87
N LEU A 335 -3.96 -22.35 22.54
CA LEU A 335 -4.38 -23.20 21.42
C LEU A 335 -5.76 -23.82 21.63
N ALA A 336 -6.16 -24.09 22.87
CA ALA A 336 -7.51 -24.54 23.20
C ALA A 336 -8.55 -23.39 23.25
N SER A 337 -8.12 -22.13 23.19
CA SER A 337 -8.98 -20.97 23.37
C SER A 337 -9.92 -20.73 22.19
N PRO A 338 -11.24 -20.60 22.41
CA PRO A 338 -12.19 -20.20 21.36
C PRO A 338 -11.84 -18.85 20.73
N ARG A 339 -11.23 -17.94 21.49
CA ARG A 339 -10.82 -16.61 21.01
C ARG A 339 -9.76 -16.69 19.93
N LEU A 340 -8.82 -17.64 20.04
CA LEU A 340 -7.80 -17.86 19.01
C LEU A 340 -8.45 -18.38 17.72
N ARG A 341 -9.35 -19.38 17.82
CA ARG A 341 -10.08 -19.90 16.64
C ARG A 341 -10.88 -18.82 15.92
N GLU A 342 -11.56 -17.95 16.68
CA GLU A 342 -12.30 -16.84 16.12
C GLU A 342 -11.37 -15.84 15.41
N ALA A 343 -10.24 -15.49 16.02
CA ALA A 343 -9.25 -14.60 15.43
C ALA A 343 -8.62 -15.19 14.15
N LEU A 344 -8.27 -16.48 14.15
CA LEU A 344 -7.75 -17.17 12.97
C LEU A 344 -8.80 -17.24 11.86
N SER A 345 -10.05 -17.53 12.21
CA SER A 345 -11.17 -17.55 11.25
C SER A 345 -11.36 -16.19 10.58
N ARG A 346 -11.38 -15.10 11.37
CA ARG A 346 -11.43 -13.75 10.82
C ARG A 346 -10.24 -13.49 9.90
N ARG A 347 -9.03 -13.87 10.32
CA ARG A 347 -7.81 -13.64 9.54
C ARG A 347 -7.77 -14.42 8.22
N VAL A 348 -8.23 -15.67 8.22
CA VAL A 348 -8.36 -16.50 7.00
C VAL A 348 -9.32 -15.84 6.02
N LEU A 349 -10.46 -15.34 6.50
CA LEU A 349 -11.44 -14.61 5.67
C LEU A 349 -10.86 -13.31 5.11
N ASP A 350 -10.17 -12.53 5.95
CA ASP A 350 -9.55 -11.26 5.55
C ASP A 350 -8.45 -11.46 4.49
N LEU A 351 -7.62 -12.49 4.67
CA LEU A 351 -6.50 -12.80 3.77
C LEU A 351 -6.92 -13.64 2.56
N ARG A 352 -8.15 -14.18 2.55
CA ARG A 352 -8.62 -15.17 1.57
C ARG A 352 -7.64 -16.35 1.45
N ALA A 353 -7.11 -16.79 2.58
CA ALA A 353 -6.23 -17.94 2.60
C ALA A 353 -7.00 -19.17 2.10
N PRO A 354 -6.37 -20.05 1.30
CA PRO A 354 -7.01 -21.26 0.79
C PRO A 354 -7.23 -22.33 1.87
N LEU A 355 -6.71 -22.10 3.09
CA LEU A 355 -6.73 -23.04 4.21
C LEU A 355 -7.82 -22.66 5.20
N ALA A 356 -8.43 -23.67 5.82
CA ALA A 356 -9.38 -23.46 6.91
C ALA A 356 -8.65 -23.01 8.18
N ALA A 357 -9.34 -22.26 9.05
CA ALA A 357 -8.76 -21.82 10.33
C ALA A 357 -8.32 -22.98 11.23
N GLU A 358 -9.00 -24.14 11.14
CA GLU A 358 -8.63 -25.34 11.88
C GLU A 358 -7.36 -26.00 11.34
N GLU A 359 -7.15 -25.99 10.02
CA GLU A 359 -5.89 -26.48 9.42
C GLU A 359 -4.72 -25.62 9.92
N LEU A 360 -4.89 -24.29 9.90
CA LEU A 360 -3.87 -23.37 10.39
C LEU A 360 -3.60 -23.50 11.90
N LEU A 361 -4.63 -23.88 12.69
CA LEU A 361 -4.46 -24.17 14.12
C LEU A 361 -3.68 -25.48 14.35
N VAL A 362 -3.90 -26.50 13.51
CA VAL A 362 -3.12 -27.75 13.53
C VAL A 362 -1.66 -27.47 13.19
N ASP A 363 -1.40 -26.73 12.10
CA ASP A 363 -0.04 -26.35 11.69
C ASP A 363 0.68 -25.55 12.80
N LEU A 364 0.00 -24.57 13.39
CA LEU A 364 0.54 -23.78 14.49
C LEU A 364 0.89 -24.66 15.70
N ARG A 365 0.04 -25.66 16.01
CA ARG A 365 0.30 -26.60 17.10
C ARG A 365 1.52 -27.47 16.83
N GLU A 366 1.66 -27.98 15.61
CA GLU A 366 2.83 -28.77 15.20
C GLU A 366 4.12 -27.96 15.33
N GLN A 367 4.13 -26.73 14.81
CA GLN A 367 5.28 -25.81 14.94
C GLN A 367 5.64 -25.51 16.39
N CYS A 368 4.65 -25.22 17.24
CA CYS A 368 4.89 -25.00 18.68
C CYS A 368 5.50 -26.23 19.36
N VAL A 369 5.08 -27.44 18.98
CA VAL A 369 5.64 -28.69 19.53
C VAL A 369 7.07 -28.89 19.04
N GLU A 370 7.35 -28.66 17.76
CA GLU A 370 8.69 -28.77 17.18
C GLU A 370 9.67 -27.80 17.83
N ASP A 371 9.27 -26.54 18.00
CA ASP A 371 10.08 -25.50 18.66
C ASP A 371 10.36 -25.86 20.12
N LEU A 372 9.35 -26.28 20.88
CA LEU A 372 9.54 -26.71 22.28
C LEU A 372 10.44 -27.94 22.39
N ALA A 373 10.33 -28.89 21.45
CA ALA A 373 11.20 -30.06 21.40
C ALA A 373 12.64 -29.68 21.03
N ALA A 374 12.83 -28.73 20.11
CA ALA A 374 14.15 -28.20 19.76
C ALA A 374 14.81 -27.53 20.98
N LEU A 375 14.06 -26.70 21.71
CA LEU A 375 14.55 -26.06 22.94
C LEU A 375 14.94 -27.08 24.01
N LEU A 376 14.15 -28.13 24.20
CA LEU A 376 14.49 -29.19 25.15
C LEU A 376 15.73 -29.98 24.74
N ARG A 377 15.91 -30.27 23.45
CA ARG A 377 17.10 -30.99 22.94
C ARG A 377 18.38 -30.18 23.13
N ASP A 378 18.34 -28.89 22.77
CA ASP A 378 19.50 -28.00 22.92
C ASP A 378 19.98 -27.96 24.37
N ARG A 379 19.04 -27.90 25.33
CA ARG A 379 19.34 -27.92 26.77
C ARG A 379 19.76 -29.26 27.32
N ALA A 380 19.20 -30.36 26.81
CA ALA A 380 19.60 -31.70 27.23
C ALA A 380 21.07 -31.99 26.87
N LEU A 381 21.52 -31.49 25.70
CA LEU A 381 22.91 -31.61 25.27
C LEU A 381 23.88 -30.80 26.14
N GLU A 382 23.46 -29.63 26.65
CA GLU A 382 24.26 -28.84 27.60
C GLU A 382 24.44 -29.55 28.96
N LEU A 383 23.43 -30.29 29.42
CA LEU A 383 23.48 -31.02 30.69
C LEU A 383 24.34 -32.30 30.64
N GLU A 384 24.50 -32.92 29.46
CA GLU A 384 25.39 -34.07 29.27
C GLU A 384 26.86 -33.67 29.04
N ALA A 385 27.13 -32.41 28.69
CA ALA A 385 28.47 -31.87 28.42
C ALA A 385 29.15 -31.26 29.66
N LEU A 386 28.42 -31.05 30.76
CA LEU A 386 28.88 -30.61 32.08
C LEU A 386 29.17 -31.80 32.99
#